data_AF-A0AAN6KYM0-F1
#
_entry.id   AF-A0AAN6KYM0-F1
#
_cell.length_a   1.000
_cell.length_b   1.000
_cell.length_c   1.000
_cell.angle_alpha   90.00
_cell.angle_beta   90.00
_cell.angle_gamma   90.00
#
_symmetry.space_group_name_H-M   'P 1'
#
loop_
_entity.id
_entity.type
_entity.pdbx_description
1 polymer ?
#
loop_
_entity_poly.entity_id
_entity_poly.type
_entity_poly.pdbx_seq_one_letter_code
_entity_poly.pdbx_strand_id
1 'polypeptide(L)'
;MDAVPTPCKENEFLGFCPSAVKLQNGDKKTSLKKRTDYHDSFAATGVTTFRCAEKGCAFQGHVSVDFVWKVVMKDEKLGLQCRWAFLAKSHVCQTTITSRQYHFQCPICIFSQGHAEGRVWKGTAIFLDHVSTHRGKDVNPDVLAKLNIVNEYVATEKEAFDLNLFPPGFDSRSGYGSSDSQLSLARAPTHTSVLDKVWSRKESVAPVAVDPHSMLERRPTYMTLRDRADSVVTVGAGAEREIKEENVEPWSVGLSEFHKEREIDYLSADF
;
A
#
# COMPACT_ATOMS: atom_id res chain seq x y z
N MET A 1 -3.82 -29.17 21.72
CA MET A 1 -3.92 -27.84 21.07
C MET A 1 -3.33 -28.03 19.69
N ASP A 2 -4.15 -27.91 18.65
CA ASP A 2 -3.68 -28.08 17.29
C ASP A 2 -2.71 -26.94 16.95
N ALA A 3 -1.61 -27.28 16.29
CA ALA A 3 -0.59 -26.31 15.94
C ALA A 3 -1.17 -25.23 15.01
N VAL A 4 -0.86 -23.95 15.29
CA VAL A 4 -1.27 -22.83 14.45
C VAL A 4 -0.76 -23.06 13.02
N PRO A 5 -1.62 -22.97 11.99
CA PRO A 5 -1.22 -23.15 10.60
C PRO A 5 -0.08 -22.19 10.26
N THR A 6 1.01 -22.71 9.72
CA THR A 6 2.19 -21.91 9.40
C THR A 6 2.29 -21.70 7.89
N PRO A 7 2.24 -20.44 7.40
CA PRO A 7 2.47 -20.13 6.00
C PRO A 7 3.85 -20.60 5.56
N CYS A 8 3.87 -21.43 4.53
CA CYS A 8 5.07 -21.99 3.93
C CYS A 8 4.92 -22.09 2.41
N LYS A 9 5.96 -22.54 1.71
CA LYS A 9 5.91 -22.62 0.25
C LYS A 9 4.92 -23.70 -0.22
N GLU A 10 4.78 -24.76 0.57
CA GLU A 10 3.97 -25.95 0.26
C GLU A 10 2.45 -25.65 0.33
N ASN A 11 2.04 -24.68 1.14
CA ASN A 11 0.64 -24.25 1.27
C ASN A 11 0.36 -22.89 0.62
N GLU A 12 1.16 -22.52 -0.38
CA GLU A 12 1.05 -21.25 -1.12
C GLU A 12 1.04 -20.03 -0.18
N PHE A 13 1.80 -20.11 0.92
CA PHE A 13 1.86 -19.09 1.97
C PHE A 13 0.49 -18.73 2.56
N LEU A 14 -0.48 -19.66 2.50
CA LEU A 14 -1.88 -19.45 2.87
C LEU A 14 -2.53 -18.24 2.16
N GLY A 15 -2.04 -17.89 0.97
CA GLY A 15 -2.49 -16.75 0.17
C GLY A 15 -1.76 -15.43 0.45
N PHE A 16 -0.89 -15.36 1.45
CA PHE A 16 -0.10 -14.16 1.72
C PHE A 16 1.01 -13.96 0.68
N CYS A 17 1.49 -12.72 0.55
CA CYS A 17 2.76 -12.49 -0.13
C CYS A 17 3.91 -13.16 0.66
N PRO A 18 4.88 -13.83 0.00
CA PRO A 18 6.03 -14.42 0.70
C PRO A 18 6.81 -13.43 1.57
N SER A 19 6.93 -12.17 1.12
CA SER A 19 7.55 -11.10 1.93
C SER A 19 6.67 -10.67 3.12
N ALA A 20 5.34 -10.78 3.02
CA ALA A 20 4.47 -10.57 4.18
C ALA A 20 4.69 -11.66 5.24
N VAL A 21 4.83 -12.92 4.82
CA VAL A 21 5.12 -14.05 5.73
C VAL A 21 6.48 -13.87 6.41
N LYS A 22 7.50 -13.42 5.69
CA LYS A 22 8.80 -13.07 6.30
C LYS A 22 8.66 -11.99 7.37
N LEU A 23 7.81 -10.98 7.16
CA LEU A 23 7.48 -9.98 8.19
C LEU A 23 6.73 -10.57 9.39
N GLN A 24 5.81 -11.50 9.16
CA GLN A 24 5.12 -12.22 10.24
C GLN A 24 6.11 -13.04 11.09
N ASN A 25 7.20 -13.51 10.49
CA ASN A 25 8.29 -14.22 11.18
C ASN A 25 9.40 -13.29 11.72
N GLY A 26 9.21 -11.96 11.64
CA GLY A 26 10.12 -10.98 12.24
C GLY A 26 11.25 -10.46 11.34
N ASP A 27 11.34 -10.90 10.08
CA ASP A 27 12.37 -10.43 9.16
C ASP A 27 12.01 -9.06 8.54
N LYS A 28 12.35 -8.00 9.27
CA LYS A 28 12.11 -6.61 8.84
C LYS A 28 13.05 -6.16 7.71
N LYS A 29 14.25 -6.73 7.62
CA LYS A 29 15.33 -6.24 6.74
C LYS A 29 15.16 -6.70 5.30
N THR A 30 14.74 -7.96 5.10
CA THR A 30 14.66 -8.52 3.74
C THR A 30 13.28 -8.39 3.11
N SER A 31 12.24 -8.11 3.90
CA SER A 31 10.85 -8.13 3.43
C SER A 31 10.38 -6.84 2.78
N LEU A 32 10.96 -5.70 3.16
CA LEU A 32 10.66 -4.38 2.60
C LEU A 32 11.94 -3.78 2.02
N LYS A 33 11.84 -3.19 0.82
CA LYS A 33 12.92 -2.46 0.16
C LYS A 33 12.63 -0.97 0.22
N LYS A 34 13.67 -0.19 0.49
CA LYS A 34 13.64 1.26 0.32
C LYS A 34 13.60 1.57 -1.18
N ARG A 35 12.72 2.48 -1.57
CA ARG A 35 12.63 3.03 -2.92
C ARG A 35 12.73 4.55 -2.80
N THR A 36 13.62 5.16 -3.57
CA THR A 36 13.68 6.62 -3.67
C THR A 36 13.08 6.99 -5.00
N ASP A 37 11.90 7.62 -4.96
CA ASP A 37 11.27 8.16 -6.16
C ASP A 37 11.73 9.61 -6.34
N TYR A 38 12.33 9.89 -7.49
CA TYR A 38 12.65 11.24 -7.94
C TYR A 38 11.49 11.71 -8.80
N HIS A 39 10.82 12.77 -8.38
CA HIS A 39 9.83 13.42 -9.23
C HIS A 39 10.57 14.25 -10.28
N ASP A 40 10.20 14.13 -11.56
CA ASP A 40 10.85 14.75 -12.73
C ASP A 40 10.86 16.29 -12.75
N SER A 41 10.61 16.96 -11.63
CA SER A 41 10.34 18.40 -11.58
C SER A 41 11.13 19.12 -10.50
N PHE A 42 12.45 18.91 -10.41
CA PHE A 42 13.38 19.74 -9.62
C PHE A 42 13.44 19.51 -8.10
N ALA A 43 12.91 18.41 -7.58
CA ALA A 43 13.08 18.07 -6.16
C ALA A 43 14.44 17.37 -5.94
N ALA A 44 15.46 18.14 -5.50
CA ALA A 44 16.78 17.61 -5.13
C ALA A 44 16.73 16.57 -3.98
N THR A 45 15.62 16.50 -3.24
CA THR A 45 15.40 15.52 -2.18
C THR A 45 14.33 14.52 -2.62
N GLY A 46 14.76 13.36 -3.14
CA GLY A 46 13.85 12.27 -3.50
C GLY A 46 13.04 11.79 -2.28
N VAL A 47 11.76 11.46 -2.49
CA VAL A 47 10.92 10.92 -1.41
C VAL A 47 11.26 9.45 -1.25
N THR A 48 11.73 9.08 -0.06
CA THR A 48 12.01 7.67 0.24
C THR A 48 10.74 6.98 0.70
N THR A 49 10.23 6.09 -0.13
CA THR A 49 9.09 5.22 0.14
C THR A 49 9.57 3.80 0.43
N PHE A 50 8.65 2.92 0.85
CA PHE A 50 8.92 1.50 0.93
C PHE A 50 8.13 0.74 -0.14
N ARG A 51 8.72 -0.35 -0.64
CA ARG A 51 8.05 -1.32 -1.50
C ARG A 51 8.27 -2.74 -0.98
N CYS A 52 7.37 -3.64 -1.33
CA CYS A 52 7.56 -5.06 -1.07
C CYS A 52 8.85 -5.56 -1.72
N ALA A 53 9.58 -6.43 -1.01
CA ALA A 53 10.80 -7.01 -1.53
C ALA A 53 10.57 -8.12 -2.56
N GLU A 54 9.38 -8.74 -2.53
CA GLU A 54 8.97 -9.83 -3.40
C GLU A 54 8.95 -9.41 -4.88
N LYS A 55 9.44 -10.28 -5.75
CA LYS A 55 9.45 -9.99 -7.19
C LYS A 55 8.02 -10.06 -7.72
N GLY A 56 7.61 -9.03 -8.46
CA GLY A 56 6.27 -8.95 -9.04
C GLY A 56 5.17 -8.48 -8.07
N CYS A 57 5.48 -8.25 -6.79
CA CYS A 57 4.51 -7.62 -5.88
C CYS A 57 4.59 -6.09 -5.98
N ALA A 58 3.45 -5.47 -6.27
CA ALA A 58 3.30 -4.03 -6.38
C ALA A 58 3.02 -3.35 -5.03
N PHE A 59 2.83 -4.09 -3.94
CA PHE A 59 2.56 -3.50 -2.62
C PHE A 59 3.65 -2.50 -2.22
N GLN A 60 3.25 -1.27 -1.93
CA GLN A 60 4.15 -0.18 -1.54
C GLN A 60 3.42 0.82 -0.64
N GLY A 61 4.17 1.59 0.15
CA GLY A 61 3.59 2.64 0.99
C GLY A 61 4.18 4.00 0.70
N HIS A 62 3.44 5.04 1.06
CA HIS A 62 3.83 6.45 0.83
C HIS A 62 4.66 7.03 1.98
N VAL A 63 5.13 6.19 2.90
CA VAL A 63 5.96 6.59 4.04
C VAL A 63 7.35 5.97 3.92
N SER A 64 8.33 6.53 4.61
CA SER A 64 9.66 5.92 4.67
C SER A 64 9.60 4.58 5.41
N VAL A 65 10.55 3.69 5.09
CA VAL A 65 10.70 2.39 5.77
C VAL A 65 10.79 2.55 7.29
N ASP A 66 11.44 3.61 7.77
CA ASP A 66 11.61 3.87 9.20
C ASP A 66 10.29 4.23 9.91
N PHE A 67 9.35 4.83 9.17
CA PHE A 67 8.02 5.17 9.69
C PHE A 67 7.07 3.98 9.74
N VAL A 68 7.33 2.91 8.98
CA VAL A 68 6.48 1.69 8.95
C VAL A 68 6.27 1.12 10.35
N TRP A 69 7.30 1.21 11.19
CA TRP A 69 7.34 0.63 12.54
C TRP A 69 6.94 1.60 13.64
N LYS A 70 6.79 2.89 13.33
CA LYS A 70 6.64 3.95 14.34
C LYS A 70 5.28 4.64 14.24
N VAL A 71 4.81 4.91 13.03
CA VAL A 71 3.57 5.67 12.81
C VAL A 71 2.37 4.79 13.16
N VAL A 72 1.58 5.29 14.11
CA VAL A 72 0.32 4.70 14.55
C VAL A 72 -0.83 5.43 13.84
N MET A 73 -1.70 4.66 13.20
CA MET A 73 -2.97 5.12 12.65
C MET A 73 -4.06 4.75 13.66
N LYS A 74 -4.73 5.75 14.24
CA LYS A 74 -5.81 5.55 15.21
C LYS A 74 -7.15 5.73 14.51
N ASP A 75 -8.04 4.75 14.67
CA ASP A 75 -9.44 4.87 14.29
C ASP A 75 -10.31 4.56 15.52
N GLU A 76 -10.79 5.62 16.15
CA GLU A 76 -11.63 5.52 17.35
C GLU A 76 -13.01 4.91 17.06
N LYS A 77 -13.53 5.09 15.83
CA LYS A 77 -14.83 4.54 15.46
C LYS A 77 -14.76 3.02 15.32
N LEU A 78 -13.67 2.54 14.74
CA LEU A 78 -13.37 1.10 14.66
C LEU A 78 -12.83 0.55 15.98
N GLY A 79 -12.45 1.42 16.93
CA GLY A 79 -11.90 1.03 18.22
C GLY A 79 -10.56 0.32 18.09
N LEU A 80 -9.66 0.84 17.25
CA LEU A 80 -8.34 0.25 17.03
C LEU A 80 -7.25 1.29 16.77
N GLN A 81 -6.01 0.86 16.98
CA GLN A 81 -4.81 1.50 16.46
C GLN A 81 -4.02 0.50 15.63
N CYS A 82 -3.50 0.89 14.49
CA CYS A 82 -2.67 0.02 13.67
C CYS A 82 -1.45 0.75 13.13
N ARG A 83 -0.33 0.03 13.03
CA ARG A 83 0.86 0.50 12.31
C ARG A 83 0.83 -0.02 10.88
N TRP A 84 1.59 0.66 10.01
CA TRP A 84 1.83 0.18 8.65
C TRP A 84 2.43 -1.23 8.63
N ALA A 85 3.19 -1.59 9.66
CA ALA A 85 3.69 -2.95 9.89
C ALA A 85 2.59 -4.02 9.79
N PHE A 86 1.43 -3.80 10.41
CA PHE A 86 0.32 -4.76 10.38
C PHE A 86 -0.27 -4.91 8.97
N LEU A 87 -0.43 -3.80 8.24
CA LEU A 87 -0.87 -3.83 6.84
C LEU A 87 0.14 -4.57 5.96
N ALA A 88 1.44 -4.33 6.16
CA ALA A 88 2.50 -5.02 5.45
C ALA A 88 2.56 -6.52 5.78
N LYS A 89 2.22 -6.94 7.00
CA LYS A 89 2.07 -8.37 7.34
C LYS A 89 0.82 -9.02 6.71
N SER A 90 -0.16 -8.23 6.30
CA SER A 90 -1.48 -8.70 5.86
C SER A 90 -1.67 -8.68 4.33
N HIS A 91 -0.71 -8.14 3.58
CA HIS A 91 -0.90 -7.95 2.13
C HIS A 91 -0.79 -9.26 1.34
N VAL A 92 -1.58 -9.33 0.27
CA VAL A 92 -1.54 -10.39 -0.74
C VAL A 92 -0.60 -9.95 -1.88
N CYS A 93 0.08 -10.92 -2.50
CA CYS A 93 0.89 -10.64 -3.69
C CYS A 93 -0.01 -10.15 -4.82
N GLN A 94 0.31 -8.99 -5.39
CA GLN A 94 -0.48 -8.37 -6.45
C GLN A 94 0.44 -7.74 -7.49
N THR A 95 0.26 -8.03 -8.77
CA THR A 95 1.10 -7.52 -9.86
C THR A 95 0.71 -6.12 -10.30
N THR A 96 -0.57 -5.78 -10.16
CA THR A 96 -1.14 -4.49 -10.54
C THR A 96 -2.01 -3.95 -9.42
N ILE A 97 -1.94 -2.64 -9.19
CA ILE A 97 -2.78 -1.95 -8.21
C ILE A 97 -3.84 -1.17 -8.97
N THR A 98 -5.11 -1.51 -8.76
CA THR A 98 -6.22 -0.74 -9.32
C THR A 98 -6.64 0.34 -8.33
N SER A 99 -6.77 1.59 -8.80
CA SER A 99 -7.29 2.70 -8.00
C SER A 99 -6.55 2.94 -6.66
N ARG A 100 -5.25 2.61 -6.59
CA ARG A 100 -4.43 2.68 -5.36
C ARG A 100 -4.97 1.84 -4.20
N GLN A 101 -5.77 0.82 -4.48
CA GLN A 101 -6.29 -0.10 -3.48
C GLN A 101 -5.47 -1.38 -3.45
N TYR A 102 -4.91 -1.68 -2.29
CA TYR A 102 -4.19 -2.92 -2.07
C TYR A 102 -5.13 -4.03 -1.62
N HIS A 103 -4.77 -5.26 -1.96
CA HIS A 103 -5.43 -6.47 -1.49
C HIS A 103 -4.82 -6.98 -0.18
N PHE A 104 -5.67 -7.31 0.78
CA PHE A 104 -5.29 -7.80 2.11
C PHE A 104 -6.03 -9.09 2.45
N GLN A 105 -5.41 -9.91 3.30
CA GLN A 105 -6.03 -11.02 4.01
C GLN A 105 -5.84 -10.84 5.51
N CYS A 106 -6.79 -11.28 6.32
CA CYS A 106 -6.72 -11.15 7.77
C CYS A 106 -5.87 -12.28 8.35
N PRO A 107 -4.68 -11.99 8.91
CA PRO A 107 -3.85 -13.01 9.51
C PRO A 107 -4.45 -13.57 10.80
N ILE A 108 -5.30 -12.81 11.51
CA ILE A 108 -6.04 -13.33 12.67
C ILE A 108 -6.96 -14.48 12.23
N CYS A 109 -7.79 -14.27 11.20
CA CYS A 109 -8.64 -15.33 10.65
C CYS A 109 -7.85 -16.53 10.14
N ILE A 110 -6.79 -16.31 9.35
CA ILE A 110 -6.00 -17.40 8.76
C ILE A 110 -5.35 -18.25 9.84
N PHE A 111 -4.72 -17.62 10.84
CA PHE A 111 -4.10 -18.36 11.93
C PHE A 111 -5.09 -19.05 12.87
N SER A 112 -6.30 -18.48 13.05
CA SER A 112 -7.33 -19.13 13.87
C SER A 112 -8.08 -20.25 13.16
N GLN A 113 -8.24 -20.19 11.83
CA GLN A 113 -9.16 -21.07 11.09
C GLN A 113 -8.45 -22.06 10.16
N GLY A 114 -7.12 -22.01 10.01
CA GLY A 114 -6.41 -22.94 9.11
C GLY A 114 -6.43 -22.50 7.65
N HIS A 115 -7.47 -21.78 7.23
CA HIS A 115 -7.65 -21.29 5.87
C HIS A 115 -8.65 -20.13 5.85
N ALA A 116 -8.35 -19.05 5.15
CA ALA A 116 -9.38 -18.07 4.76
C ALA A 116 -9.70 -18.33 3.29
N GLU A 117 -10.56 -19.31 2.99
CA GLU A 117 -10.97 -19.55 1.60
C GLU A 117 -11.58 -18.26 1.06
N GLY A 118 -10.90 -17.63 0.10
CA GLY A 118 -11.44 -16.59 -0.76
C GLY A 118 -11.67 -15.19 -0.18
N ARG A 119 -11.41 -14.92 1.11
CA ARG A 119 -11.62 -13.56 1.64
C ARG A 119 -10.39 -12.69 1.47
N VAL A 120 -10.34 -12.03 0.31
CA VAL A 120 -9.41 -10.93 0.04
C VAL A 120 -10.17 -9.62 0.13
N TRP A 121 -9.74 -8.73 1.02
CA TRP A 121 -10.30 -7.40 1.18
C TRP A 121 -9.58 -6.43 0.24
N LYS A 122 -10.36 -5.73 -0.58
CA LYS A 122 -9.84 -4.71 -1.51
C LYS A 122 -9.92 -3.34 -0.87
N GLY A 123 -8.76 -2.77 -0.53
CA GLY A 123 -8.63 -1.48 0.10
C GLY A 123 -8.54 -1.55 1.63
N THR A 124 -7.76 -0.62 2.18
CA THR A 124 -7.41 -0.59 3.61
C THR A 124 -8.61 -0.36 4.52
N ALA A 125 -9.56 0.48 4.12
CA ALA A 125 -10.73 0.79 4.95
C ALA A 125 -11.61 -0.44 5.19
N ILE A 126 -11.96 -1.18 4.14
CA ILE A 126 -12.77 -2.39 4.23
C ILE A 126 -12.03 -3.49 5.01
N PHE A 127 -10.71 -3.57 4.82
CA PHE A 127 -9.88 -4.50 5.59
C PHE A 127 -9.87 -4.19 7.09
N LEU A 128 -9.66 -2.93 7.48
CA LEU A 128 -9.64 -2.52 8.89
C LEU A 128 -11.01 -2.64 9.55
N ASP A 129 -12.09 -2.37 8.81
CA ASP A 129 -13.46 -2.63 9.27
C ASP A 129 -13.64 -4.11 9.64
N HIS A 130 -13.18 -5.03 8.79
CA HIS A 130 -13.18 -6.45 9.14
C HIS A 130 -12.28 -6.76 10.36
N VAL A 131 -11.07 -6.20 10.42
CA VAL A 131 -10.15 -6.43 11.56
C VAL A 131 -10.78 -5.99 12.87
N SER A 132 -11.56 -4.91 12.87
CA SER A 132 -12.30 -4.43 14.04
C SER A 132 -13.29 -5.46 14.59
N THR A 133 -13.78 -6.40 13.76
CA THR A 133 -14.67 -7.47 14.21
C THR A 133 -13.99 -8.49 15.13
N HIS A 134 -12.67 -8.45 15.26
CA HIS A 134 -11.91 -9.26 16.23
C HIS A 134 -11.87 -8.61 17.63
N ARG A 135 -12.31 -7.37 17.76
CA ARG A 135 -12.36 -6.65 19.03
C ARG A 135 -13.18 -7.41 20.07
N GLY A 136 -12.59 -7.61 21.25
CA GLY A 136 -13.24 -8.31 22.37
C GLY A 136 -13.45 -9.81 22.17
N LYS A 137 -12.95 -10.39 21.07
CA LYS A 137 -12.93 -11.85 20.88
C LYS A 137 -11.68 -12.43 21.54
N ASP A 138 -11.82 -13.67 21.99
CA ASP A 138 -10.68 -14.48 22.44
C ASP A 138 -9.85 -14.88 21.21
N VAL A 139 -8.66 -14.31 21.10
CA VAL A 139 -7.70 -14.59 20.03
C VAL A 139 -6.56 -15.38 20.64
N ASN A 140 -6.22 -16.51 20.01
CA ASN A 140 -5.15 -17.38 20.49
C ASN A 140 -3.86 -16.59 20.80
N PRO A 141 -3.25 -16.75 21.99
CA PRO A 141 -2.06 -16.00 22.40
C PRO A 141 -0.87 -16.14 21.45
N ASP A 142 -0.72 -17.28 20.78
CA ASP A 142 0.32 -17.49 19.77
C ASP A 142 0.14 -16.55 18.57
N VAL A 143 -1.11 -16.28 18.20
CA VAL A 143 -1.47 -15.35 17.12
C VAL A 143 -1.20 -13.91 17.56
N LEU A 144 -1.56 -13.57 18.81
CA LEU A 144 -1.27 -12.24 19.38
C LEU A 144 0.23 -11.97 19.40
N ALA A 145 1.05 -12.94 19.87
CA ALA A 145 2.50 -12.81 19.92
C ALA A 145 3.12 -12.71 18.51
N LYS A 146 2.73 -13.59 17.58
CA LYS A 146 3.27 -13.62 16.22
C LYS A 146 2.98 -12.33 15.43
N LEU A 147 1.78 -11.81 15.58
CA LEU A 147 1.35 -10.61 14.88
C LEU A 147 1.67 -9.31 15.64
N ASN A 148 2.13 -9.42 16.88
CA ASN A 148 2.39 -8.30 17.78
C ASN A 148 1.12 -7.46 18.03
N ILE A 149 0.06 -8.15 18.47
CA ILE A 149 -1.27 -7.58 18.71
C ILE A 149 -1.49 -7.39 20.22
N VAL A 150 -2.00 -6.23 20.59
CA VAL A 150 -2.52 -5.95 21.94
C VAL A 150 -4.05 -5.92 21.88
N ASN A 151 -4.74 -6.68 22.75
CA ASN A 151 -6.21 -6.79 22.74
C ASN A 151 -6.84 -6.50 24.12
N GLU A 152 -6.05 -6.40 25.18
CA GLU A 152 -6.54 -6.31 26.57
C GLU A 152 -6.71 -4.87 27.06
N TYR A 153 -6.01 -3.92 26.45
CA TYR A 153 -6.01 -2.51 26.85
C TYR A 153 -5.64 -1.59 25.68
N VAL A 154 -5.88 -0.29 25.86
CA VAL A 154 -5.48 0.74 24.89
C VAL A 154 -4.02 1.10 25.08
N ALA A 155 -3.17 0.70 24.14
CA ALA A 155 -1.73 0.94 24.17
C ALA A 155 -1.41 2.41 23.89
N THR A 156 -0.33 2.87 24.48
CA THR A 156 0.27 4.16 24.13
C THR A 156 1.08 4.04 22.83
N GLU A 157 1.16 5.11 22.04
CA GLU A 157 1.87 5.09 20.74
C GLU A 157 3.36 4.71 20.85
N LYS A 158 3.94 4.83 22.05
CA LYS A 158 5.34 4.49 22.36
C LYS A 158 5.57 2.98 22.48
N GLU A 159 4.52 2.21 22.76
CA GLU A 159 4.63 0.76 22.96
C GLU A 159 4.89 0.02 21.64
N ALA A 160 5.53 -1.14 21.74
CA ALA A 160 5.87 -1.93 20.57
C ALA A 160 4.70 -2.84 20.16
N PHE A 161 3.68 -2.31 19.50
CA PHE A 161 2.60 -3.09 18.88
C PHE A 161 2.50 -2.85 17.37
N ASP A 162 1.93 -3.78 16.62
CA ASP A 162 1.57 -3.57 15.21
C ASP A 162 0.06 -3.34 15.03
N LEU A 163 -0.77 -3.95 15.89
CA LEU A 163 -2.21 -3.71 16.00
C LEU A 163 -2.59 -3.64 17.48
N ASN A 164 -3.42 -2.69 17.85
CA ASN A 164 -4.08 -2.63 19.14
C ASN A 164 -5.59 -2.59 18.91
N LEU A 165 -6.31 -3.57 19.46
CA LEU A 165 -7.77 -3.62 19.48
C LEU A 165 -8.24 -3.12 20.86
N PHE A 166 -9.06 -2.08 20.89
CA PHE A 166 -9.51 -1.50 22.16
C PHE A 166 -10.48 -2.44 22.87
N PRO A 167 -10.46 -2.52 24.21
CA PRO A 167 -11.41 -3.33 24.95
C PRO A 167 -12.87 -2.98 24.60
N PRO A 168 -13.81 -3.95 24.62
CA PRO A 168 -15.22 -3.66 24.43
C PRO A 168 -15.70 -2.65 25.49
N GLY A 169 -16.55 -1.70 25.10
CA GLY A 169 -17.02 -0.63 26.00
C GLY A 169 -16.05 0.55 26.16
N PHE A 170 -14.89 0.53 25.49
CA PHE A 170 -14.10 1.75 25.32
C PHE A 170 -14.85 2.72 24.40
N ASP A 171 -15.52 3.69 25.02
CA ASP A 171 -16.07 4.88 24.37
C ASP A 171 -15.13 6.05 24.65
N SER A 172 -14.60 6.70 23.60
CA SER A 172 -13.73 7.90 23.71
C SER A 172 -14.36 9.07 24.49
N ARG A 173 -15.65 8.96 24.85
CA ARG A 173 -16.38 9.93 25.66
C ARG A 173 -16.13 9.80 27.16
N SER A 174 -15.56 8.68 27.62
CA SER A 174 -15.12 8.52 29.00
C SER A 174 -13.77 9.23 29.17
N GLY A 175 -13.85 10.46 29.66
CA GLY A 175 -12.85 11.51 29.50
C GLY A 175 -11.40 11.15 29.81
N TYR A 176 -10.52 11.42 28.85
CA TYR A 176 -9.28 12.18 29.04
C TYR A 176 -9.03 12.93 27.71
N GLY A 177 -8.81 14.25 27.80
CA GLY A 177 -8.92 15.19 26.67
C GLY A 177 -8.18 14.75 25.40
N SER A 178 -8.95 14.52 24.33
CA SER A 178 -8.40 14.26 23.00
C SER A 178 -8.22 15.59 22.26
N SER A 179 -6.97 15.92 22.00
CA SER A 179 -6.56 16.93 21.03
C SER A 179 -7.00 16.45 19.65
N ASP A 180 -7.93 17.17 19.04
CA ASP A 180 -8.48 16.93 17.70
C ASP A 180 -7.37 16.68 16.67
N SER A 181 -7.22 15.42 16.27
CA SER A 181 -6.37 14.99 15.15
C SER A 181 -7.26 14.30 14.13
N GLN A 182 -8.04 15.08 13.39
CA GLN A 182 -8.74 14.59 12.20
C GLN A 182 -7.68 14.11 11.18
N LEU A 183 -7.50 12.80 11.08
CA LEU A 183 -6.70 12.18 10.02
C LEU A 183 -7.46 12.28 8.69
N SER A 184 -7.15 13.32 7.92
CA SER A 184 -7.24 13.25 6.46
C SER A 184 -6.15 12.30 5.97
N LEU A 185 -6.53 11.20 5.31
CA LEU A 185 -5.62 10.33 4.54
C LEU A 185 -5.05 11.02 3.28
N ALA A 186 -5.28 12.32 3.12
CA ALA A 186 -4.65 13.17 2.13
C ALA A 186 -3.92 14.32 2.86
N ARG A 187 -2.63 14.50 2.54
CA ARG A 187 -1.69 15.50 3.07
C ARG A 187 -0.99 15.13 4.38
N ALA A 188 0.12 14.42 4.25
CA ALA A 188 1.30 14.84 4.98
C ALA A 188 1.68 16.26 4.47
N PRO A 189 1.99 17.22 5.35
CA PRO A 189 2.34 18.58 4.93
C PRO A 189 3.75 18.57 4.33
N THR A 190 3.85 18.41 3.03
CA THR A 190 4.98 18.93 2.27
C THR A 190 4.63 20.36 1.88
N HIS A 191 5.33 21.33 2.45
CA HIS A 191 5.28 22.72 1.99
C HIS A 191 5.53 22.74 0.47
N THR A 192 4.85 23.67 -0.22
CA THR A 192 4.84 23.94 -1.68
C THR A 192 3.84 23.12 -2.53
N SER A 193 2.65 23.67 -2.77
CA SER A 193 2.25 24.13 -4.11
C SER A 193 0.85 24.78 -4.09
N VAL A 194 0.67 25.78 -4.94
CA VAL A 194 -0.48 26.71 -5.00
C VAL A 194 -1.70 26.11 -5.76
N LEU A 195 -1.79 24.79 -5.93
CA LEU A 195 -2.68 24.18 -6.94
C LEU A 195 -3.82 23.28 -6.44
N ASP A 196 -4.24 23.36 -5.17
CA ASP A 196 -5.32 22.51 -4.64
C ASP A 196 -6.64 23.24 -4.33
N LYS A 197 -6.86 24.44 -4.87
CA LYS A 197 -8.13 25.18 -4.65
C LYS A 197 -9.32 24.72 -5.51
N VAL A 198 -9.21 23.62 -6.27
CA VAL A 198 -10.25 23.22 -7.25
C VAL A 198 -11.24 22.15 -6.75
N TRP A 199 -11.02 21.51 -5.58
CA TRP A 199 -11.91 20.44 -5.10
C TRP A 199 -12.85 20.81 -3.95
N SER A 200 -13.06 22.10 -3.69
CA SER A 200 -14.13 22.57 -2.79
C SER A 200 -15.17 23.40 -3.54
N ARG A 201 -15.89 22.76 -4.48
CA ARG A 201 -17.18 23.28 -4.93
C ARG A 201 -18.28 22.35 -4.44
N LYS A 202 -18.88 22.81 -3.35
CA LYS A 202 -20.10 22.32 -2.71
C LYS A 202 -21.22 22.19 -3.75
N GLU A 203 -21.75 21.00 -3.94
CA GLU A 203 -23.04 20.81 -4.62
C GLU A 203 -24.12 21.42 -3.72
N SER A 204 -24.57 22.62 -4.07
CA SER A 204 -25.78 23.23 -3.52
C SER A 204 -26.96 22.77 -4.37
N VAL A 205 -27.71 21.78 -3.90
CA VAL A 205 -29.02 21.44 -4.47
C VAL A 205 -30.05 22.35 -3.81
N ALA A 206 -30.47 23.38 -4.55
CA ALA A 206 -31.66 24.17 -4.22
C ALA A 206 -32.92 23.45 -4.75
N PRO A 207 -34.08 23.56 -4.09
CA PRO A 207 -35.32 22.98 -4.59
C PRO A 207 -35.87 23.83 -5.74
N VAL A 208 -36.04 23.22 -6.91
CA VAL A 208 -36.76 23.82 -8.04
C VAL A 208 -38.24 23.47 -7.91
N ALA A 209 -39.08 24.48 -7.71
CA ALA A 209 -40.52 24.37 -7.82
C ALA A 209 -40.90 24.11 -9.29
N VAL A 210 -41.73 23.10 -9.51
CA VAL A 210 -42.26 22.73 -10.83
C VAL A 210 -43.56 23.49 -11.05
N ASP A 211 -43.58 24.37 -12.05
CA ASP A 211 -44.77 25.03 -12.55
C ASP A 211 -45.32 24.21 -13.75
N PRO A 212 -46.60 23.76 -13.75
CA PRO A 212 -47.13 22.94 -14.82
C PRO A 212 -47.95 23.80 -15.76
N HIS A 213 -47.38 24.26 -16.88
CA HIS A 213 -48.11 24.55 -18.14
C HIS A 213 -47.15 25.19 -19.16
N SER A 214 -46.66 24.42 -20.12
CA SER A 214 -46.37 24.94 -21.46
C SER A 214 -46.24 23.79 -22.45
N MET A 215 -47.34 23.50 -23.12
CA MET A 215 -47.32 22.76 -24.38
C MET A 215 -46.78 23.70 -25.45
N LEU A 216 -45.78 23.27 -26.23
CA LEU A 216 -45.67 23.59 -27.64
C LEU A 216 -44.70 22.63 -28.33
N GLU A 217 -45.24 21.99 -29.37
CA GLU A 217 -44.59 21.06 -30.29
C GLU A 217 -43.54 21.72 -31.19
N ARG A 218 -42.58 20.90 -31.67
CA ARG A 218 -41.85 20.92 -32.97
C ARG A 218 -40.45 20.33 -32.74
N ARG A 219 -39.82 19.50 -33.57
CA ARG A 219 -40.09 18.79 -34.84
C ARG A 219 -38.85 17.87 -35.01
N PRO A 220 -38.94 16.65 -35.55
CA PRO A 220 -37.77 15.76 -35.66
C PRO A 220 -36.97 16.03 -36.94
N THR A 221 -35.66 16.25 -36.81
CA THR A 221 -34.74 16.30 -37.94
C THR A 221 -34.01 14.96 -38.03
N TYR A 222 -34.39 14.19 -39.04
CA TYR A 222 -33.65 13.06 -39.59
C TYR A 222 -32.46 13.62 -40.39
N MET A 223 -31.26 13.05 -40.20
CA MET A 223 -30.24 13.05 -41.25
C MET A 223 -29.69 11.63 -41.38
N THR A 224 -29.79 11.14 -42.60
CA THR A 224 -29.33 9.85 -43.08
C THR A 224 -27.98 9.99 -43.78
N LEU A 225 -27.21 8.90 -43.67
CA LEU A 225 -26.32 8.30 -44.68
C LEU A 225 -25.05 9.03 -45.16
N ARG A 226 -23.96 8.26 -44.98
CA ARG A 226 -22.99 7.79 -45.99
C ARG A 226 -21.58 8.41 -46.06
N ASP A 227 -20.64 7.45 -46.08
CA ASP A 227 -19.36 7.41 -46.80
C ASP A 227 -18.15 8.19 -46.28
N ARG A 228 -17.22 7.45 -45.65
CA ARG A 228 -15.80 7.28 -46.06
C ARG A 228 -15.09 6.37 -45.05
N ALA A 229 -14.84 5.10 -45.40
CA ALA A 229 -13.75 4.59 -46.25
C ALA A 229 -12.52 4.18 -45.42
N ASP A 230 -12.16 2.92 -45.66
CA ASP A 230 -11.11 2.09 -45.07
C ASP A 230 -9.71 2.71 -45.07
N SER A 231 -8.91 2.35 -44.05
CA SER A 231 -7.46 2.27 -44.20
C SER A 231 -6.94 0.97 -43.56
N VAL A 232 -6.84 -0.05 -44.41
CA VAL A 232 -6.07 -1.27 -44.18
C VAL A 232 -4.61 -0.93 -44.44
N VAL A 233 -3.73 -1.13 -43.44
CA VAL A 233 -2.28 -1.14 -43.64
C VAL A 233 -1.81 -2.58 -43.46
N THR A 234 -1.65 -3.27 -44.59
CA THR A 234 -0.84 -4.49 -44.72
C THR A 234 0.54 -4.10 -45.24
N VAL A 235 1.56 -4.34 -44.43
CA VAL A 235 2.99 -4.38 -44.81
C VAL A 235 3.60 -5.39 -43.82
N GLY A 236 4.33 -6.45 -44.15
CA GLY A 236 4.99 -6.90 -45.36
C GLY A 236 6.08 -7.84 -44.84
N ALA A 237 6.06 -9.10 -45.27
CA ALA A 237 7.04 -10.11 -44.84
C ALA A 237 8.39 -9.89 -45.54
N GLY A 238 9.48 -10.14 -44.82
CA GLY A 238 10.81 -10.37 -45.40
C GLY A 238 11.77 -9.18 -45.29
N ALA A 239 12.61 -9.19 -44.25
CA ALA A 239 13.93 -8.55 -44.28
C ALA A 239 14.85 -9.27 -43.30
N GLU A 240 15.80 -10.00 -43.86
CA GLU A 240 16.94 -10.63 -43.18
C GLU A 240 17.78 -9.53 -42.51
N ARG A 241 18.07 -9.68 -41.21
CA ARG A 241 18.98 -8.80 -40.49
C ARG A 241 20.41 -9.31 -40.60
N GLU A 242 21.14 -8.68 -41.50
CA GLU A 242 22.60 -8.60 -41.56
C GLU A 242 23.12 -7.97 -40.24
N ILE A 243 23.97 -8.70 -39.51
CA ILE A 243 24.68 -8.19 -38.33
C ILE A 243 25.88 -7.40 -38.84
N LYS A 244 25.76 -6.07 -38.86
CA LYS A 244 26.90 -5.16 -39.00
C LYS A 244 27.26 -4.58 -37.64
N GLU A 245 28.47 -4.91 -37.21
CA GLU A 245 29.21 -4.24 -36.14
C GLU A 245 29.30 -2.74 -36.44
N GLU A 246 28.97 -1.89 -35.46
CA GLU A 246 29.59 -0.57 -35.32
C GLU A 246 29.22 0.14 -34.01
N ASN A 247 30.20 0.92 -33.54
CA ASN A 247 30.21 1.89 -32.45
C ASN A 247 30.34 1.38 -31.01
N VAL A 248 31.60 1.13 -30.65
CA VAL A 248 32.12 1.27 -29.29
C VAL A 248 31.92 2.71 -28.82
N GLU A 249 31.03 2.89 -27.85
CA GLU A 249 30.78 4.20 -27.23
C GLU A 249 31.95 4.61 -26.28
N PRO A 250 32.37 5.89 -26.28
CA PRO A 250 33.61 6.37 -25.66
C PRO A 250 33.57 6.57 -24.13
N TRP A 251 32.51 6.14 -23.44
CA TRP A 251 32.36 6.34 -21.98
C TRP A 251 32.84 5.15 -21.13
N SER A 252 33.42 4.12 -21.75
CA SER A 252 33.93 2.92 -21.05
C SER A 252 35.34 3.05 -20.47
N VAL A 253 36.01 4.19 -20.66
CA VAL A 253 37.36 4.47 -20.12
C VAL A 253 37.23 5.34 -18.87
N GLY A 254 37.04 4.73 -17.69
CA GLY A 254 37.05 5.49 -16.43
C GLY A 254 36.59 4.74 -15.17
N LEU A 255 36.01 3.54 -15.29
CA LEU A 255 35.51 2.79 -14.13
C LEU A 255 36.47 1.71 -13.59
N SER A 256 37.65 1.51 -14.20
CA SER A 256 38.63 0.49 -13.77
C SER A 256 39.70 1.00 -12.79
N GLU A 257 39.83 2.32 -12.57
CA GLU A 257 40.84 2.86 -11.65
C GLU A 257 40.33 3.10 -10.22
N PHE A 258 39.01 3.08 -9.97
CA PHE A 258 38.45 3.35 -8.64
C PHE A 258 38.51 2.16 -7.66
N HIS A 259 39.01 0.99 -8.11
CA HIS A 259 39.07 -0.23 -7.32
C HIS A 259 40.48 -0.64 -6.85
N LYS A 260 41.51 0.18 -7.07
CA LYS A 260 42.90 -0.15 -6.70
C LYS A 260 43.45 0.52 -5.44
N GLU A 261 42.72 1.42 -4.79
CA GLU A 261 43.27 2.21 -3.65
C GLU A 261 42.67 1.89 -2.26
N ARG A 262 42.12 0.69 -2.03
CA ARG A 262 41.56 0.35 -0.71
C ARG A 262 42.01 -0.98 -0.09
N GLU A 263 43.16 -1.48 -0.50
CA GLU A 263 43.85 -2.58 0.20
C GLU A 263 45.16 -2.09 0.83
N ILE A 264 45.10 -1.18 1.80
CA ILE A 264 46.24 -0.96 2.71
C ILE A 264 45.68 -0.67 4.13
N ASP A 265 46.25 -1.40 5.10
CA ASP A 265 46.24 -1.20 6.56
C ASP A 265 44.98 -1.53 7.39
N TYR A 266 44.81 -2.81 7.73
CA TYR A 266 44.18 -3.21 9.01
C TYR A 266 44.76 -4.50 9.61
N LEU A 267 46.07 -4.71 9.53
CA LEU A 267 46.76 -5.74 10.30
C LEU A 267 48.10 -5.21 10.83
N SER A 268 48.08 -4.50 11.96
CA SER A 268 49.23 -4.37 12.84
C SER A 268 49.11 -5.39 13.97
N ALA A 269 50.16 -6.19 14.16
CA ALA A 269 50.19 -7.36 15.04
C ALA A 269 50.51 -7.06 16.52
N ASP A 270 50.03 -5.95 17.06
CA ASP A 270 50.18 -5.65 18.49
C ASP A 270 48.89 -5.00 19.02
N PHE A 271 47.92 -5.82 19.42
CA PHE A 271 46.91 -5.53 20.45
C PHE A 271 46.28 -6.81 20.97
#